data_AF-A0A949FE55-F1
#
_entry.id   AF-A0A949FE55-F1
#
_cell.length_a   1.000
_cell.length_b   1.000
_cell.length_c   1.000
_cell.angle_alpha   90.00
_cell.angle_beta   90.00
_cell.angle_gamma   90.00
#
_symmetry.space_group_name_H-M   'P 1'
#
loop_
_entity.id
_entity.type
_entity.pdbx_description
1 polymer ?
#
loop_
_entity_poly.entity_id
_entity_poly.type
_entity_poly.pdbx_seq_one_letter_code
_entity_poly.pdbx_strand_id
1 'polypeptide(L)' 'MSQDNMIKLECTECKRINYYSHKNKKTLKERMSIKKHCKHCNKHTLHKETK' A
#
# COMPACT_ATOMS: atom_id res chain seq x y z
N MET A 1 0.97 21.60 7.33
CA MET A 1 -0.08 20.61 7.01
C MET A 1 0.60 19.31 6.60
N SER A 2 1.05 18.51 7.57
CA SER A 2 1.93 17.38 7.30
C SER A 2 1.14 16.15 6.87
N GLN A 3 1.51 15.55 5.73
CA GLN A 3 0.98 14.27 5.24
C GLN A 3 1.52 13.09 6.07
N ASP A 4 1.55 13.22 7.40
CA ASP A 4 2.19 12.24 8.30
C ASP A 4 1.50 10.88 8.32
N ASN A 5 0.27 10.78 7.80
CA ASN A 5 -0.52 9.56 7.83
C ASN A 5 -0.73 8.91 6.46
N MET A 6 -0.11 9.41 5.39
CA MET A 6 -0.26 8.81 4.06
C MET A 6 0.72 7.65 3.91
N ILE A 7 0.19 6.46 3.64
CA ILE A 7 0.94 5.25 3.33
C ILE A 7 0.81 4.92 1.85
N LYS A 8 1.87 4.37 1.28
CA LYS A 8 1.89 3.91 -0.11
C LYS A 8 1.72 2.39 -0.12
N LEU A 9 0.96 1.87 -1.06
CA LEU A 9 0.81 0.44 -1.27
C LEU A 9 1.49 0.06 -2.58
N GLU A 10 2.53 -0.73 -2.45
CA GLU A 10 3.37 -1.21 -3.53
C GLU A 10 2.99 -2.64 -3.92
N CYS A 11 2.75 -2.87 -5.21
CA CYS A 11 2.52 -4.21 -5.73
C CYS A 11 3.80 -5.06 -5.66
N THR A 12 3.73 -6.29 -5.15
CA THR A 12 4.90 -7.16 -5.02
C THR A 12 5.53 -7.60 -6.34
N GLU A 13 4.77 -7.58 -7.44
CA GLU A 13 5.24 -8.10 -8.72
C GLU A 13 5.83 -7.02 -9.62
N CYS A 14 5.12 -5.91 -9.79
CA CYS A 14 5.58 -4.80 -10.63
C CYS A 14 6.32 -3.72 -9.85
N LYS A 15 6.39 -3.82 -8.51
CA LYS A 15 7.01 -2.83 -7.61
C LYS A 15 6.48 -1.40 -7.78
N ARG A 16 5.31 -1.27 -8.41
CA ARG A 16 4.65 0.02 -8.62
C ARG A 16 3.76 0.35 -7.44
N ILE A 17 3.79 1.62 -7.08
CA ILE A 17 2.90 2.20 -6.08
C ILE A 17 1.59 2.53 -6.79
N ASN A 18 0.57 1.74 -6.51
CA ASN A 18 -0.73 1.86 -7.19
C ASN A 18 -1.78 2.53 -6.30
N TYR A 19 -1.61 2.47 -4.98
CA TYR A 19 -2.58 3.00 -4.04
C TYR A 19 -1.91 3.84 -2.96
N TYR A 20 -2.62 4.90 -2.56
CA TYR A 20 -2.30 5.71 -1.42
C TYR A 20 -3.45 5.53 -0.43
N SER A 21 -3.11 5.17 0.80
CA SER A 21 -4.09 5.02 1.87
C SER A 21 -3.68 5.87 3.06
N HIS A 22 -4.62 6.14 3.94
CA HIS A 22 -4.35 6.83 5.19
C HIS A 22 -4.34 5.82 6.32
N LYS A 23 -3.24 5.75 7.05
CA LYS A 23 -3.11 4.86 8.20
C LYS A 23 -2.70 5.65 9.42
N ASN A 24 -3.40 5.38 10.52
CA ASN A 24 -3.07 5.98 11.80
C ASN A 24 -1.90 5.21 12.42
N LYS A 25 -0.69 5.80 12.36
CA LYS A 25 0.56 5.20 12.86
C LYS A 25 0.49 4.80 14.35
N LYS A 26 -0.44 5.36 15.13
CA LYS A 26 -0.61 5.08 16.57
C LYS A 26 -1.30 3.74 16.85
N THR A 27 -2.31 3.37 16.07
CA THR A 27 -3.15 2.18 16.36
C THR A 27 -2.71 0.94 15.60
N LEU A 28 -1.99 1.09 14.50
CA LEU A 28 -1.75 0.00 13.57
C LEU A 28 -0.26 -0.05 13.22
N LYS A 29 0.52 -0.69 14.11
CA LYS A 29 1.99 -0.84 13.99
C LYS A 29 2.42 -1.92 13.00
N GLU A 30 1.54 -2.86 12.66
CA GLU A 30 1.87 -3.97 11.78
C GLU A 30 1.79 -3.59 10.31
N ARG A 31 2.74 -4.06 9.50
CA ARG A 31 2.75 -3.88 8.05
C ARG A 31 1.54 -4.62 7.46
N MET A 32 0.60 -3.86 6.91
CA MET A 32 -0.58 -4.46 6.29
C MET A 32 -0.22 -4.92 4.87
N SER A 33 -0.64 -6.14 4.53
CA SER A 33 -0.52 -6.66 3.17
C SER A 33 -1.93 -6.96 2.65
N ILE A 34 -2.30 -6.34 1.54
CA ILE A 34 -3.67 -6.38 1.03
C ILE A 34 -3.63 -6.95 -0.39
N LYS A 35 -4.46 -7.96 -0.66
CA LYS A 35 -4.68 -8.43 -2.03
C LYS A 35 -5.55 -7.40 -2.76
N LYS A 36 -4.96 -6.68 -3.70
CA LYS A 36 -5.65 -5.70 -4.55
C LYS A 36 -5.34 -5.95 -6.01
N HIS A 37 -6.24 -5.50 -6.87
CA HIS A 37 -6.05 -5.60 -8.31
C HIS A 37 -4.93 -4.66 -8.74
N CYS A 38 -3.91 -5.18 -9.42
CA CYS A 38 -2.88 -4.35 -10.03
C CYS A 38 -3.26 -4.08 -11.48
N LYS A 39 -3.56 -2.82 -11.83
CA LYS A 39 -3.87 -2.39 -13.21
C LYS A 39 -2.73 -2.68 -14.21
N HIS A 40 -1.49 -2.79 -13.73
CA HIS A 40 -0.35 -3.06 -14.60
C HIS A 40 -0.15 -4.54 -14.88
N CYS A 41 -0.44 -5.40 -13.90
CA CYS A 41 -0.33 -6.86 -14.03
C CYS A 41 -1.65 -7.50 -14.48
N ASN A 42 -2.75 -6.75 -14.52
CA ASN A 42 -4.12 -7.20 -14.77
C ASN A 42 -4.56 -8.38 -13.91
N LYS A 43 -4.02 -8.51 -12.69
CA LYS A 43 -4.34 -9.57 -11.74
C LYS A 43 -4.33 -9.07 -10.30
N HIS A 44 -4.97 -9.84 -9.42
CA HIS A 44 -4.96 -9.56 -7.98
C HIS A 44 -3.64 -10.02 -7.38
N THR A 45 -2.86 -9.05 -6.91
CA THR A 45 -1.55 -9.29 -6.30
C THR A 45 -1.54 -8.78 -4.87
N LEU A 46 -0.60 -9.32 -4.08
CA LEU A 46 -0.31 -8.78 -2.77
C LEU A 46 0.33 -7.39 -2.94
N HIS A 47 -0.29 -6.40 -2.33
CA HIS A 47 0.28 -5.07 -2.18
C HIS A 47 0.80 -4.94 -0.76
N LYS A 48 2.04 -4.51 -0.60
CA LYS A 48 2.71 -4.28 0.68
C LYS A 48 2.74 -2.78 0.97
N GLU A 49 2.64 -2.44 2.25
CA GLU A 49 2.87 -1.06 2.70
C GLU A 49 4.33 -0.66 2.52
N THR A 50 4.52 0.41 1.75
CA THR A 50 5.78 1.14 1.57
C THR A 50 5.62 2.53 2.23
N LYS A 51 6.71 2.99 2.85
CA LYS A 51 6.73 4.16 3.73
C LYS A 51 6.39 5.47 3.01
#